data_AF-A0A7C4FK00-F1
#
_entry.id   AF-A0A7C4FK00-F1
#
_cell.length_a   1.000
_cell.length_b   1.000
_cell.length_c   1.000
_cell.angle_alpha   90.00
_cell.angle_beta   90.00
_cell.angle_gamma   90.00
#
_symmetry.space_group_name_H-M   'P 1'
#
loop_
_entity.id
_entity.type
_entity.pdbx_description
1 polymer ?
#
loop_
_entity_poly.entity_id
_entity_poly.type
_entity_poly.pdbx_seq_one_letter_code
_entity_poly.pdbx_strand_id
1 'polypeptide(L)'
;MNEYFEAYYWSIENLPEFWAAVWEFCKVKSSQPYEKVMDDLSKFPGAKWFVGARCNFAKNLLRRKDEKTAFVLRNELGVRRTITYKELYHLVIRVGLTLRRFGIKRGDRVCAYMPNIPETSIAMLAATVLGATWSSCST
;
A
#
# COMPACT_ATOMS: atom_id res chain seq x y z
N MET A 1 16.04 24.39 15.53
CA MET A 1 15.67 23.28 16.45
C MET A 1 14.18 23.32 16.86
N ASN A 2 13.40 24.34 16.49
CA ASN A 2 11.96 24.45 16.83
C ASN A 2 10.98 23.99 15.73
N GLU A 3 11.38 23.97 14.46
CA GLU A 3 10.47 23.66 13.33
C GLU A 3 9.81 22.28 13.44
N TYR A 4 10.52 21.27 13.95
CA TYR A 4 9.93 19.95 14.17
C TYR A 4 8.83 20.00 15.23
N PHE A 5 9.06 20.67 16.36
CA PHE A 5 8.09 20.76 17.45
C PHE A 5 6.87 21.57 17.03
N GLU A 6 7.05 22.66 16.28
CA GLU A 6 5.96 23.43 15.70
C GLU A 6 5.09 22.57 14.77
N ALA A 7 5.72 21.81 13.86
CA ALA A 7 4.99 20.88 12.98
C ALA A 7 4.29 19.77 13.75
N TYR A 8 4.93 19.25 14.81
CA TYR A 8 4.35 18.22 15.68
C TYR A 8 3.11 18.75 16.40
N TYR A 9 3.21 19.89 17.10
CA TYR A 9 2.06 20.48 17.81
C TYR A 9 0.93 20.82 16.85
N TRP A 10 1.25 21.36 15.67
CA TRP A 10 0.24 21.59 14.63
C TRP A 10 -0.45 20.30 14.18
N SER A 11 0.29 19.20 14.01
CA SER A 11 -0.27 17.91 13.56
C SER A 11 -1.28 17.29 14.52
N ILE A 12 -1.14 17.55 15.82
CA ILE A 12 -2.03 17.03 16.86
C ILE A 12 -3.23 17.95 17.11
N GLU A 13 -3.04 19.27 17.00
CA GLU A 13 -4.10 20.27 17.21
C GLU A 13 -5.01 20.43 15.98
N ASN A 14 -4.47 20.21 14.78
CA ASN A 14 -5.15 20.41 13.49
C ASN A 14 -5.15 19.10 12.68
N LEU A 15 -5.67 18.04 13.30
CA LEU A 15 -5.58 16.67 12.78
C LEU A 15 -6.16 16.51 11.35
N PRO A 16 -7.38 16.99 11.05
CA PRO A 16 -7.95 16.88 9.69
C PRO A 16 -7.13 17.64 8.64
N GLU A 17 -6.66 18.83 8.96
CA GLU A 17 -5.86 19.68 8.07
C GLU A 17 -4.48 19.06 7.81
N PHE A 18 -3.84 18.54 8.86
CA PHE A 18 -2.58 17.82 8.75
C PHE A 18 -2.71 16.60 7.82
N TRP A 19 -3.72 15.77 8.02
CA TRP A 19 -3.91 14.57 7.21
C TRP A 19 -4.35 14.87 5.77
N ALA A 20 -5.09 15.97 5.53
CA ALA A 20 -5.30 16.49 4.18
C ALA A 20 -3.97 16.90 3.53
N ALA A 21 -3.11 17.63 4.24
CA ALA A 21 -1.81 18.04 3.73
C ALA A 21 -0.91 16.83 3.42
N VAL A 22 -0.90 15.80 4.28
CA VAL A 22 -0.17 14.54 4.03
C VAL A 22 -0.69 13.82 2.80
N TRP A 23 -2.01 13.78 2.60
CA TRP A 23 -2.63 13.17 1.41
C TRP A 23 -2.16 13.84 0.12
N GLU A 24 -2.15 15.17 0.10
CA GLU A 24 -1.66 15.96 -1.04
C GLU A 24 -0.15 15.85 -1.24
N PHE A 25 0.63 15.93 -0.16
CA PHE A 25 2.08 15.79 -0.19
C PHE A 25 2.52 14.43 -0.75
N CYS A 26 1.88 13.35 -0.28
CA CYS A 26 2.08 11.99 -0.79
C CYS A 26 1.45 11.77 -2.18
N LYS A 27 0.70 12.77 -2.68
CA LYS A 27 -0.03 12.75 -3.95
C LYS A 27 -0.94 11.54 -4.05
N VAL A 28 -1.67 11.18 -2.99
CA VAL A 28 -2.45 9.93 -2.93
C VAL A 28 -3.45 9.88 -4.09
N LYS A 29 -3.40 8.80 -4.89
CA LYS A 29 -4.29 8.61 -6.04
C LYS A 29 -5.52 7.84 -5.59
N SER A 30 -6.67 8.48 -5.72
CA SER A 30 -7.98 7.87 -5.54
C SER A 30 -8.77 7.94 -6.84
N SER A 31 -9.66 6.96 -7.03
CA SER A 31 -10.67 6.99 -8.09
C SER A 31 -11.90 7.82 -7.70
N GLN A 32 -12.08 8.07 -6.40
CA GLN A 32 -13.12 8.94 -5.85
C GLN A 32 -12.46 9.79 -4.75
N PRO A 33 -12.63 11.13 -4.75
CA PRO A 33 -12.07 12.00 -3.72
C PRO A 33 -12.70 11.71 -2.35
N TYR A 34 -12.04 12.12 -1.27
CA TYR A 34 -12.70 12.16 0.04
C TYR A 34 -13.64 13.36 0.09
N GLU A 35 -14.72 13.22 0.84
CA GLU A 35 -15.64 14.29 1.22
C GLU A 35 -15.23 14.90 2.56
N LYS A 36 -14.72 14.05 3.46
CA LYS A 36 -14.28 14.45 4.80
C LYS A 36 -13.05 13.65 5.23
N VAL A 37 -12.02 14.30 5.78
CA VAL A 37 -10.78 13.63 6.22
C VAL A 37 -11.03 12.72 7.43
N MET A 38 -11.87 13.14 8.38
CA MET A 38 -12.23 12.34 9.55
C MET A 38 -13.67 12.65 9.96
N ASP A 39 -14.46 11.63 10.33
CA ASP A 39 -15.84 11.83 10.75
C ASP A 39 -15.95 12.44 12.15
N ASP A 40 -15.33 11.85 13.15
CA ASP A 40 -15.39 12.25 14.56
C ASP A 40 -14.02 12.02 15.26
N LEU A 41 -13.41 13.11 15.75
CA LEU A 41 -12.12 13.12 16.44
C LEU A 41 -12.16 12.43 17.81
N SER A 42 -13.33 12.34 18.43
CA SER A 42 -13.51 11.78 19.77
C SER A 42 -13.85 10.29 19.78
N LYS A 43 -14.13 9.71 18.61
CA LYS A 43 -14.66 8.35 18.49
C LYS A 43 -13.55 7.29 18.48
N PHE A 44 -13.40 6.58 19.59
CA PHE A 44 -12.50 5.44 19.68
C PHE A 44 -13.14 4.25 20.42
N PRO A 45 -13.29 3.06 19.79
CA PRO A 45 -12.94 2.71 18.41
C PRO A 45 -13.97 3.16 17.36
N GLY A 46 -13.57 3.19 16.08
CA GLY A 46 -14.49 3.32 14.95
C GLY A 46 -14.56 4.70 14.26
N ALA A 47 -13.59 5.57 14.50
CA ALA A 47 -13.35 6.74 13.65
C ALA A 47 -13.14 6.33 12.19
N LYS A 48 -13.79 7.03 11.26
CA LYS A 48 -13.67 6.82 9.82
C LYS A 48 -12.78 7.90 9.22
N TRP A 49 -11.79 7.45 8.47
CA TRP A 49 -10.81 8.31 7.79
C TRP A 49 -11.08 8.38 6.30
N PHE A 50 -10.87 9.55 5.72
CA PHE A 50 -11.06 9.86 4.30
C PHE A 50 -12.40 9.35 3.77
N VAL A 51 -13.48 9.72 4.47
CA VAL A 51 -14.85 9.31 4.14
C VAL A 51 -15.18 9.73 2.71
N GLY A 52 -15.77 8.81 1.95
CA GLY A 52 -16.07 8.97 0.52
C GLY A 52 -14.92 8.59 -0.42
N ALA A 53 -13.66 8.59 0.04
CA ALA A 53 -12.54 8.24 -0.83
C ALA A 53 -12.54 6.76 -1.21
N ARG A 54 -12.19 6.52 -2.47
CA ARG A 54 -11.90 5.18 -2.98
C ARG A 54 -10.52 5.14 -3.59
N CYS A 55 -9.57 4.49 -2.94
CA CYS A 55 -8.21 4.29 -3.43
C CYS A 55 -7.88 2.80 -3.52
N ASN A 56 -6.72 2.48 -4.10
CA ASN A 56 -6.18 1.12 -4.08
C ASN A 56 -4.71 1.16 -3.65
N PHE A 57 -4.38 0.40 -2.62
CA PHE A 57 -3.06 0.35 -2.02
C PHE A 57 -1.95 0.01 -3.04
N ALA A 58 -2.07 -1.13 -3.73
CA ALA A 58 -1.05 -1.57 -4.68
C ALA A 58 -0.92 -0.63 -5.89
N LYS A 59 -2.01 -0.06 -6.41
CA LYS A 59 -1.93 0.95 -7.49
C LYS A 59 -1.17 2.19 -7.06
N ASN A 60 -1.27 2.58 -5.78
CA ASN A 60 -0.53 3.71 -5.24
C ASN A 60 0.97 3.42 -5.10
N LEU A 61 1.34 2.19 -4.74
CA LEU A 61 2.75 1.78 -4.67
C LEU A 61 3.38 1.51 -6.05
N LEU A 62 2.58 1.02 -7.00
CA LEU A 62 3.03 0.65 -8.36
C LEU A 62 2.87 1.77 -9.39
N ARG A 63 2.81 3.03 -8.94
CA ARG A 63 2.75 4.19 -9.84
C ARG A 63 3.99 4.31 -10.69
N ARG A 64 5.13 3.93 -10.12
CA ARG A 64 6.43 3.98 -10.75
C ARG A 64 6.63 2.71 -11.59
N LYS A 65 7.10 2.89 -12.82
CA LYS A 65 7.29 1.80 -13.81
C LYS A 65 8.58 2.00 -14.62
N ASP A 66 9.60 2.57 -13.98
CA ASP A 66 10.90 2.82 -14.58
C ASP A 66 11.88 1.67 -14.31
N GLU A 67 13.08 1.76 -14.88
CA GLU A 67 14.13 0.74 -14.72
C GLU A 67 14.90 0.89 -13.40
N LYS A 68 14.47 1.76 -12.47
CA LYS A 68 15.14 1.86 -11.18
C LYS A 68 14.79 0.66 -10.30
N THR A 69 15.71 0.30 -9.42
CA THR A 69 15.56 -0.82 -8.50
C THR A 69 14.38 -0.63 -7.53
N ALA A 70 13.50 -1.63 -7.46
CA ALA A 70 12.44 -1.76 -6.48
C ALA A 70 12.81 -2.73 -5.36
N PHE A 71 13.38 -3.89 -5.70
CA PHE A 71 13.84 -4.89 -4.73
C PHE A 71 15.31 -5.23 -4.93
N VAL A 72 16.02 -5.44 -3.82
CA VAL A 72 17.33 -6.08 -3.77
C VAL A 72 17.21 -7.29 -2.86
N LEU A 73 17.32 -8.48 -3.43
CA LEU A 73 17.34 -9.75 -2.72
C LEU A 73 18.78 -10.16 -2.42
N ARG A 74 18.98 -10.67 -1.21
CA ARG A 74 20.17 -11.40 -0.78
C ARG A 74 19.73 -12.65 -0.03
N ASN A 75 20.43 -13.76 -0.24
CA ASN A 75 20.24 -14.97 0.56
C ASN A 75 21.57 -15.42 1.18
N GLU A 76 21.48 -16.42 2.05
CA GLU A 76 22.60 -16.98 2.82
C GLU A 76 23.64 -17.69 1.94
N LEU A 77 23.27 -18.08 0.72
CA LEU A 77 24.17 -18.64 -0.28
C LEU A 77 24.93 -17.58 -1.09
N GLY A 78 24.81 -16.30 -0.72
CA GLY A 78 25.46 -15.18 -1.38
C GLY A 78 24.78 -14.72 -2.68
N VAL A 79 23.64 -15.32 -3.06
CA VAL A 79 22.91 -14.93 -4.28
C VAL A 79 22.40 -13.50 -4.13
N ARG A 80 22.63 -12.69 -5.17
CA ARG A 80 22.03 -11.37 -5.33
C ARG A 80 21.07 -11.37 -6.50
N ARG A 81 19.88 -10.82 -6.29
CA ARG A 81 18.97 -10.50 -7.39
C ARG A 81 18.41 -9.10 -7.20
N THR A 82 18.21 -8.40 -8.29
CA THR A 82 17.56 -7.08 -8.31
C THR A 82 16.31 -7.18 -9.15
N ILE A 83 15.24 -6.48 -8.77
CA ILE A 83 14.02 -6.34 -9.55
C ILE A 83 13.74 -4.85 -9.73
N THR A 84 13.53 -4.40 -10.97
CA THR A 84 13.17 -3.01 -11.27
C THR A 84 11.69 -2.72 -11.00
N TYR A 85 11.31 -1.45 -10.88
CA TYR A 85 9.90 -1.07 -10.75
C TYR A 85 9.05 -1.53 -11.94
N LYS A 86 9.61 -1.51 -13.15
CA LYS A 86 8.95 -2.03 -14.36
C LYS A 86 8.73 -3.53 -14.28
N GLU A 87 9.75 -4.31 -13.91
CA GLU A 87 9.62 -5.76 -13.72
C GLU A 87 8.59 -6.10 -12.64
N LEU A 88 8.67 -5.42 -11.50
CA LEU A 88 7.72 -5.56 -10.39
C LEU A 88 6.28 -5.33 -10.88
N TYR A 89 6.05 -4.25 -11.64
CA TYR A 89 4.73 -3.97 -12.21
C TYR A 89 4.21 -5.14 -13.06
N HIS A 90 5.03 -5.65 -13.98
CA HIS A 90 4.63 -6.78 -14.84
C HIS A 90 4.38 -8.07 -14.05
N LEU A 91 5.21 -8.37 -13.05
CA LEU A 91 5.05 -9.53 -12.18
C LEU A 91 3.75 -9.45 -11.38
N VAL A 92 3.46 -8.30 -10.76
CA VAL A 92 2.22 -8.09 -10.01
C VAL A 92 0.99 -8.23 -10.90
N ILE A 93 1.01 -7.64 -12.10
CA ILE A 93 -0.10 -7.77 -13.05
C ILE A 93 -0.29 -9.23 -13.47
N ARG A 94 0.79 -9.95 -13.76
CA ARG A 94 0.73 -11.37 -14.15
C ARG A 94 0.09 -12.22 -13.05
N VAL A 95 0.58 -12.09 -11.81
CA VAL A 95 0.02 -12.83 -10.66
C VAL A 95 -1.42 -12.41 -10.40
N GLY A 96 -1.73 -11.13 -10.45
CA GLY A 96 -3.09 -10.61 -10.23
C GLY A 96 -4.11 -11.12 -11.27
N LEU A 97 -3.70 -11.24 -12.54
CA LEU A 97 -4.54 -11.85 -13.58
C LEU A 97 -4.77 -13.33 -13.32
N THR A 98 -3.75 -14.07 -12.87
CA THR A 98 -3.88 -15.48 -12.49
C THR A 98 -4.82 -15.66 -11.29
N LEU A 99 -4.66 -14.86 -10.23
CA LEU A 99 -5.57 -14.89 -9.07
C LEU A 99 -7.03 -14.61 -9.49
N ARG A 100 -7.25 -13.63 -10.37
CA ARG A 100 -8.57 -13.34 -10.92
C ARG A 100 -9.14 -14.52 -11.71
N ARG A 101 -8.31 -15.22 -12.51
CA ARG A 101 -8.72 -16.42 -13.26
C ARG A 101 -9.11 -17.57 -12.32
N PHE A 102 -8.49 -17.66 -11.15
CA PHE A 102 -8.91 -18.58 -10.09
C PHE A 102 -10.13 -18.11 -9.30
N GLY A 103 -10.78 -17.02 -9.72
CA GLY A 103 -12.03 -16.55 -9.14
C GLY A 103 -11.89 -15.61 -7.96
N ILE A 104 -10.68 -15.19 -7.60
CA ILE A 104 -10.45 -14.23 -6.51
C ILE A 104 -11.07 -12.88 -6.85
N LYS A 105 -11.86 -12.36 -5.92
CA LYS A 105 -12.62 -11.11 -6.01
C LYS A 105 -12.36 -10.22 -4.79
N ARG A 106 -12.88 -8.99 -4.86
CA ARG A 106 -12.83 -8.03 -3.75
C ARG A 106 -13.50 -8.63 -2.51
N GLY A 107 -12.81 -8.58 -1.37
CA GLY A 107 -13.30 -9.13 -0.09
C GLY A 107 -12.90 -10.59 0.19
N ASP A 108 -12.35 -11.29 -0.80
CA ASP A 108 -11.77 -12.61 -0.56
C ASP A 108 -10.48 -12.50 0.25
N ARG A 109 -10.09 -13.60 0.91
CA ARG A 109 -8.87 -13.69 1.69
C ARG A 109 -7.86 -14.54 0.93
N VAL A 110 -6.63 -14.04 0.82
CA VAL A 110 -5.49 -14.76 0.25
C VAL A 110 -4.46 -14.93 1.35
N CYS A 111 -4.23 -16.17 1.77
CA CYS A 111 -3.25 -16.51 2.79
C CYS A 111 -1.99 -17.08 2.14
N ALA A 112 -0.82 -16.69 2.62
CA ALA A 112 0.46 -17.21 2.15
C ALA A 112 1.36 -17.67 3.29
N TYR A 113 2.03 -18.79 3.04
CA TYR A 113 3.11 -19.31 3.86
C TYR A 113 4.38 -19.25 3.04
N MET A 114 5.16 -18.18 3.20
CA MET A 114 6.27 -17.84 2.31
C MET A 114 7.39 -17.13 3.09
N PRO A 115 8.66 -17.30 2.66
CA PRO A 115 9.80 -16.64 3.28
C PRO A 115 9.87 -15.15 2.90
N ASN A 116 10.86 -14.43 3.45
CA ASN A 116 11.16 -13.04 3.10
C ASN A 116 11.86 -12.93 1.74
N ILE A 117 11.10 -13.13 0.67
CA ILE A 117 11.55 -13.02 -0.73
C ILE A 117 10.66 -12.03 -1.51
N PRO A 118 11.15 -11.44 -2.63
CA PRO A 118 10.36 -10.48 -3.41
C PRO A 118 9.01 -11.04 -3.89
N GLU A 119 8.95 -12.33 -4.19
CA GLU A 119 7.75 -13.05 -4.61
C GLU A 119 6.62 -12.94 -3.58
N THR A 120 6.92 -12.89 -2.28
CA THR A 120 5.94 -12.71 -1.21
C THR A 120 5.28 -11.33 -1.30
N SER A 121 6.08 -10.29 -1.53
CA SER A 121 5.58 -8.92 -1.73
C SER A 121 4.82 -8.79 -3.06
N ILE A 122 5.27 -9.46 -4.12
CA ILE A 122 4.57 -9.52 -5.42
C ILE A 122 3.18 -10.16 -5.26
N ALA A 123 3.08 -11.27 -4.52
CA ALA A 123 1.82 -11.96 -4.26
C ALA A 123 0.86 -11.09 -3.43
N MET A 124 1.37 -10.42 -2.39
CA MET A 124 0.59 -9.47 -1.58
C MET A 124 0.06 -8.29 -2.42
N LEU A 125 0.92 -7.68 -3.25
CA LEU A 125 0.51 -6.61 -4.16
C LEU A 125 -0.53 -7.10 -5.18
N ALA A 126 -0.37 -8.31 -5.72
CA ALA A 126 -1.31 -8.89 -6.66
C ALA A 126 -2.70 -9.11 -6.04
N ALA A 127 -2.76 -9.64 -4.81
CA ALA A 127 -4.02 -9.81 -4.08
C ALA A 127 -4.69 -8.47 -3.79
N THR A 128 -3.92 -7.48 -3.33
CA THR A 128 -4.45 -6.15 -2.97
C THR A 128 -4.83 -5.30 -4.19
N VAL A 129 -4.27 -5.53 -5.39
CA VAL A 129 -4.76 -4.95 -6.66
C VAL A 129 -6.21 -5.38 -6.92
N LEU A 130 -6.58 -6.61 -6.59
CA LEU A 130 -7.95 -7.13 -6.75
C LEU A 130 -8.90 -6.68 -5.63
N GLY A 131 -8.38 -6.07 -4.57
CA GLY A 131 -9.13 -5.73 -3.36
C GLY A 131 -9.40 -6.95 -2.46
N ALA A 132 -8.61 -8.01 -2.60
CA ALA A 132 -8.59 -9.11 -1.64
C ALA A 132 -7.75 -8.73 -0.40
N THR A 133 -8.08 -9.33 0.73
CA THR A 133 -7.35 -9.18 1.99
C THR A 133 -6.20 -10.17 2.02
N TRP A 134 -4.98 -9.66 2.20
CA TRP A 134 -3.78 -10.48 2.33
C TRP A 134 -3.55 -10.91 3.79
N SER A 135 -3.14 -12.16 3.98
CA SER A 135 -2.64 -12.68 5.25
C SER A 135 -1.36 -13.48 4.99
N SER A 136 -0.35 -13.34 5.85
CA SER A 136 0.91 -14.06 5.71
C SER A 136 1.35 -14.66 7.02
N CYS A 137 1.93 -15.86 6.94
CA CYS A 137 2.67 -16.50 8.01
C CYS A 137 4.12 -16.72 7.54
N SER A 138 5.08 -16.39 8.41
CA SER A 138 6.50 -16.53 8.14
C SER A 138 6.94 -17.99 8.26
N THR A 139 7.77 -18.42 7.32
CA THR A 139 8.62 -19.62 7.40
C THR A 139 10.00 -19.25 7.91
#